data_AF-A0A849UEN8-F1
#
_entry.id   AF-A0A849UEN8-F1
#
_cell.length_a   1.000
_cell.length_b   1.000
_cell.length_c   1.000
_cell.angle_alpha   90.00
_cell.angle_beta   90.00
_cell.angle_gamma   90.00
#
_symmetry.space_group_name_H-M   'P 1'
#
loop_
_entity.id
_entity.type
_entity.pdbx_description
1 polymer ?
#
loop_
_entity_poly.entity_id
_entity_poly.type
_entity_poly.pdbx_seq_one_letter_code
_entity_poly.pdbx_strand_id
1 'polypeptide(L)'
;LYGGTGDDVFVVGGFGSGTQGTTSKVDDGKAEWVSGDLIVGGAGVDTLRITTGIGANTAAKGTITLTNANFQSMEVVQVGGTSGRINTEDGALQLINDHYYHRANSSVANLSDTLGNNGGSINNVVVNASGVTTNGLRFEGNANTQTFIGTTKADVFVGNGGNDTLTGGAGADKFVFGKVYEQIVTGAADTEQTYTNTAFNLSGKDTITDFARGTDKIQLLVDQYTSLTGGITSANVRVNNTGTAQDANDYLLYNTTTKTLSYDADGNGAGAKVDIAILTGVNTFAASDVIVA
;
A
#
# COMPACT_ATOMS: atom_id res chain seq x y z
N LEU A 1 15.11 5.58 18.44
CA LEU A 1 15.98 5.28 17.28
C LEU A 1 16.13 6.56 16.48
N TYR A 2 17.33 6.89 16.01
CA TYR A 2 17.64 8.13 15.28
C TYR A 2 18.38 7.76 14.00
N GLY A 3 17.91 8.20 12.83
CA GLY A 3 18.50 7.90 11.53
C GLY A 3 19.65 8.83 11.16
N GLY A 4 19.45 10.13 11.34
CA GLY A 4 20.50 11.14 11.16
C GLY A 4 20.40 11.80 9.79
N THR A 5 21.35 11.52 8.89
CA THR A 5 21.37 12.10 7.54
C THR A 5 21.32 10.99 6.49
N GLY A 6 20.58 11.22 5.41
CA GLY A 6 20.33 10.24 4.37
C GLY A 6 18.95 9.62 4.53
N ASP A 7 18.61 8.71 3.62
CA ASP A 7 17.33 7.99 3.68
C ASP A 7 17.50 6.77 4.59
N ASP A 8 16.83 6.78 5.74
CA ASP A 8 16.93 5.72 6.74
C ASP A 8 15.72 4.78 6.71
N VAL A 9 15.95 3.51 7.08
CA VAL A 9 14.89 2.49 7.16
C VAL A 9 14.83 1.90 8.56
N PHE A 10 13.68 2.05 9.20
CA PHE A 10 13.34 1.45 10.49
C PHE A 10 12.40 0.28 10.27
N VAL A 11 12.68 -0.86 10.90
CA VAL A 11 11.97 -2.11 10.62
C VAL A 11 11.21 -2.60 11.85
N VAL A 12 9.92 -2.87 11.68
CA VAL A 12 9.08 -3.58 12.64
C VAL A 12 8.93 -5.02 12.16
N GLY A 13 9.57 -5.96 12.86
CA GLY A 13 9.62 -7.37 12.50
C GLY A 13 8.60 -8.23 13.26
N GLY A 14 7.44 -8.46 12.64
CA GLY A 14 6.41 -9.43 13.06
C GLY A 14 5.59 -9.09 14.32
N PHE A 15 4.30 -9.47 14.28
CA PHE A 15 3.40 -9.58 15.44
C PHE A 15 3.52 -11.04 15.93
N GLY A 16 4.35 -11.32 16.94
CA GLY A 16 4.85 -12.68 17.19
C GLY A 16 3.88 -13.65 17.88
N SER A 17 4.19 -14.94 17.75
CA SER A 17 3.47 -16.08 18.36
C SER A 17 4.15 -16.69 19.59
N GLY A 18 5.02 -15.95 20.29
CA GLY A 18 5.50 -16.35 21.62
C GLY A 18 6.52 -17.51 21.69
N THR A 19 7.41 -17.70 20.71
CA THR A 19 8.58 -18.59 20.89
C THR A 19 9.82 -17.79 21.26
N GLN A 20 10.49 -18.20 22.34
CA GLN A 20 11.62 -17.50 22.97
C GLN A 20 12.80 -17.34 22.00
N GLY A 21 13.24 -16.10 21.76
CA GLY A 21 14.38 -15.76 20.89
C GLY A 21 14.14 -14.57 19.95
N THR A 22 12.88 -14.16 19.77
CA THR A 22 12.49 -12.90 19.11
C THR A 22 11.52 -12.13 20.01
N THR A 23 11.61 -10.80 20.00
CA THR A 23 11.11 -9.89 21.03
C THR A 23 9.60 -9.61 21.02
N SER A 24 8.73 -10.52 20.59
CA SER A 24 7.29 -10.26 20.58
C SER A 24 6.53 -11.15 21.56
N LYS A 25 5.86 -10.49 22.51
CA LYS A 25 4.81 -11.07 23.36
C LYS A 25 3.63 -11.51 22.47
N VAL A 26 2.78 -12.36 23.04
CA VAL A 26 1.51 -12.83 22.44
C VAL A 26 0.61 -11.62 22.15
N ASP A 27 0.08 -11.52 20.91
CA ASP A 27 -0.91 -10.51 20.50
C ASP A 27 -2.12 -10.52 21.44
N ASP A 28 -2.32 -9.42 22.18
CA ASP A 28 -3.43 -9.25 23.12
C ASP A 28 -4.47 -8.22 22.64
N GLY A 29 -4.42 -7.83 21.36
CA GLY A 29 -5.28 -6.82 20.76
C GLY A 29 -5.01 -5.39 21.26
N LYS A 30 -3.91 -5.15 21.98
CA LYS A 30 -3.45 -3.80 22.34
C LYS A 30 -2.40 -3.30 21.34
N ALA A 31 -2.12 -2.00 21.40
CA ALA A 31 -1.10 -1.37 20.57
C ALA A 31 0.28 -1.97 20.86
N GLU A 32 0.81 -2.72 19.90
CA GLU A 32 2.11 -3.38 20.00
C GLU A 32 3.07 -2.68 19.04
N TRP A 33 4.15 -2.14 19.60
CA TRP A 33 5.15 -1.29 18.92
C TRP A 33 4.55 -0.06 18.22
N VAL A 34 4.14 0.95 19.01
CA VAL A 34 4.88 2.22 19.24
C VAL A 34 4.41 2.89 20.56
N SER A 35 4.17 2.10 21.61
CA SER A 35 3.83 2.62 22.95
C SER A 35 5.10 2.73 23.80
N GLY A 36 5.89 3.80 23.57
CA GLY A 36 6.98 4.21 24.48
C GLY A 36 8.32 4.54 23.83
N ASP A 37 8.62 3.97 22.67
CA ASP A 37 9.87 4.24 21.94
C ASP A 37 9.67 5.36 20.91
N LEU A 38 10.64 6.27 20.86
CA LEU A 38 10.69 7.38 19.91
C LEU A 38 11.51 6.95 18.69
N ILE A 39 10.93 7.07 17.49
CA ILE A 39 11.64 6.98 16.21
C ILE A 39 11.75 8.38 15.63
N VAL A 40 12.97 8.75 15.23
CA VAL A 40 13.28 9.98 14.52
C VAL A 40 14.06 9.61 13.27
N GLY A 41 13.52 9.88 12.08
CA GLY A 41 14.24 9.62 10.83
C GLY A 41 15.42 10.58 10.71
N GLY A 42 15.14 11.86 10.48
CA GLY A 42 16.16 12.90 10.48
C GLY A 42 16.07 13.72 9.22
N ALA A 43 17.17 13.79 8.47
CA ALA A 43 17.24 14.51 7.21
C ALA A 43 17.34 13.51 6.06
N GLY A 44 16.31 13.43 5.22
CA GLY A 44 16.23 12.49 4.11
C GLY A 44 14.78 12.12 3.87
N VAL A 45 14.56 11.02 3.16
CA VAL A 45 13.28 10.33 3.09
C VAL A 45 13.35 9.07 3.93
N ASP A 46 12.78 9.14 5.13
CA ASP A 46 12.89 8.10 6.11
C ASP A 46 11.65 7.20 6.12
N THR A 47 11.88 5.90 6.26
CA THR A 47 10.88 4.85 6.05
C THR A 47 10.70 4.00 7.28
N LEU A 48 9.46 3.89 7.76
CA LEU A 48 9.05 2.82 8.67
C LEU A 48 8.49 1.67 7.86
N ARG A 49 9.19 0.53 7.89
CA ARG A 49 8.79 -0.69 7.21
C ARG A 49 8.26 -1.73 8.19
N ILE A 50 7.04 -2.18 7.95
CA ILE A 50 6.34 -3.21 8.69
C ILE A 50 6.48 -4.50 7.88
N THR A 51 7.22 -5.47 8.41
CA THR A 51 7.59 -6.70 7.72
C THR A 51 7.38 -7.92 8.63
N THR A 52 7.20 -9.10 8.05
CA THR A 52 7.31 -10.38 8.75
C THR A 52 8.79 -10.77 8.84
N GLY A 53 9.31 -10.91 10.05
CA GLY A 53 10.57 -11.60 10.30
C GLY A 53 10.38 -13.11 10.43
N ILE A 54 11.50 -13.83 10.63
CA ILE A 54 11.50 -15.24 11.02
C ILE A 54 10.60 -15.45 12.25
N GLY A 55 9.45 -16.12 12.07
CA GLY A 55 8.52 -16.56 13.11
C GLY A 55 7.16 -15.84 13.19
N ALA A 56 6.75 -15.03 12.20
CA ALA A 56 5.44 -14.35 12.24
C ALA A 56 4.25 -15.26 11.89
N ASN A 57 3.21 -15.22 12.72
CA ASN A 57 1.95 -15.95 12.52
C ASN A 57 0.99 -15.12 11.63
N THR A 58 0.49 -15.75 10.57
CA THR A 58 -0.30 -15.18 9.47
C THR A 58 -1.76 -14.83 9.81
N ALA A 59 -2.14 -14.84 11.09
CA ALA A 59 -3.52 -14.67 11.55
C ALA A 59 -3.76 -13.45 12.47
N ALA A 60 -2.70 -12.74 12.88
CA ALA A 60 -2.78 -11.63 13.83
C ALA A 60 -2.96 -10.27 13.13
N LYS A 61 -4.03 -9.56 13.47
CA LYS A 61 -4.28 -8.18 13.02
C LYS A 61 -3.41 -7.23 13.84
N GLY A 62 -2.22 -6.91 13.34
CA GLY A 62 -1.36 -5.93 14.01
C GLY A 62 -1.85 -4.50 13.79
N THR A 63 -2.04 -3.75 14.88
CA THR A 63 -2.34 -2.30 14.82
C THR A 63 -1.13 -1.49 15.28
N ILE A 64 -0.63 -0.63 14.40
CA ILE A 64 0.45 0.31 14.68
C ILE A 64 -0.16 1.70 14.81
N THR A 65 0.12 2.38 15.91
CA THR A 65 -0.36 3.75 16.17
C THR A 65 0.80 4.73 16.18
N LEU A 66 0.79 5.66 15.23
CA LEU A 66 1.80 6.69 15.05
C LEU A 66 1.28 8.02 15.59
N THR A 67 2.15 8.72 16.33
CA THR A 67 1.87 10.03 16.93
C THR A 67 3.12 10.89 16.89
N ASN A 68 2.97 12.20 17.02
CA ASN A 68 4.14 13.10 17.15
C ASN A 68 5.07 12.74 18.33
N ALA A 69 4.57 12.02 19.34
CA ALA A 69 5.37 11.62 20.50
C ALA A 69 6.32 10.47 20.18
N ASN A 70 6.02 9.66 19.16
CA ASN A 70 6.70 8.40 18.91
C ASN A 70 7.25 8.25 17.47
N PHE A 71 6.81 9.12 16.56
CA PHE A 71 7.12 9.09 15.15
C PHE A 71 7.38 10.53 14.66
N GLN A 72 8.64 10.85 14.38
CA GLN A 72 9.08 12.21 14.07
C GLN A 72 10.03 12.21 12.88
N SER A 73 9.96 13.22 12.02
CA SER A 73 10.84 13.37 10.85
C SER A 73 10.89 12.08 10.03
N MET A 74 9.71 11.58 9.64
CA MET A 74 9.53 10.36 8.87
C MET A 74 8.55 10.66 7.75
N GLU A 75 8.76 10.08 6.58
CA GLU A 75 8.02 10.43 5.36
C GLU A 75 7.21 9.24 4.85
N VAL A 76 7.68 8.01 5.06
CA VAL A 76 7.13 6.81 4.43
C VAL A 76 6.75 5.78 5.49
N VAL A 77 5.55 5.19 5.33
CA VAL A 77 5.12 4.00 6.05
C VAL A 77 4.80 2.91 5.05
N GLN A 78 5.52 1.80 5.16
CA GLN A 78 5.43 0.67 4.23
C GLN A 78 4.97 -0.59 4.96
N VAL A 79 4.06 -1.34 4.36
CA VAL A 79 3.68 -2.68 4.78
C VAL A 79 4.12 -3.69 3.72
N GLY A 80 5.20 -4.40 3.97
CA GLY A 80 5.76 -5.36 3.01
C GLY A 80 7.28 -5.50 3.08
N GLY A 81 7.83 -6.26 2.13
CA GLY A 81 9.25 -6.62 2.07
C GLY A 81 9.61 -7.81 2.97
N THR A 82 10.66 -8.54 2.61
CA THR A 82 11.26 -9.59 3.46
C THR A 82 12.72 -9.25 3.70
N SER A 83 13.16 -9.36 4.95
CA SER A 83 14.59 -9.39 5.29
C SER A 83 15.04 -10.84 5.35
N GLY A 84 16.10 -11.20 4.62
CA GLY A 84 16.67 -12.53 4.64
C GLY A 84 18.19 -12.48 4.83
N ARG A 85 18.79 -13.61 5.18
CA ARG A 85 20.25 -13.74 5.25
C ARG A 85 20.76 -14.14 3.88
N ILE A 86 21.55 -13.29 3.23
CA ILE A 86 22.36 -13.73 2.08
C ILE A 86 23.53 -14.56 2.64
N ASN A 87 23.69 -15.77 2.11
CA ASN A 87 24.69 -16.74 2.57
C ASN A 87 26.13 -16.42 2.13
N THR A 88 26.34 -15.45 1.24
CA THR A 88 27.68 -15.10 0.72
C THR A 88 28.41 -14.01 1.50
N GLU A 89 27.75 -13.30 2.43
CA GLU A 89 28.40 -12.33 3.32
C GLU A 89 27.98 -12.53 4.79
N ASP A 90 28.83 -13.29 5.49
CA ASP A 90 29.08 -13.29 6.93
C ASP A 90 28.00 -12.62 7.81
N GLY A 91 26.96 -13.39 8.19
CA GLY A 91 26.08 -13.06 9.31
C GLY A 91 25.17 -11.83 9.19
N ALA A 92 25.25 -11.06 8.09
CA ALA A 92 24.44 -9.87 7.88
C ALA A 92 23.00 -10.23 7.44
N LEU A 93 22.01 -9.58 8.05
CA LEU A 93 20.66 -9.53 7.49
C LEU A 93 20.68 -8.49 6.37
N GLN A 94 20.31 -8.90 5.16
CA GLN A 94 20.12 -7.98 4.05
C GLN A 94 18.63 -7.90 3.73
N LEU A 95 18.16 -6.71 3.38
CA LEU A 95 16.82 -6.55 2.83
C LEU A 95 16.86 -7.13 1.42
N ILE A 96 16.39 -8.38 1.26
CA ILE A 96 16.57 -9.11 0.00
C ILE A 96 15.66 -8.52 -1.09
N ASN A 97 14.54 -7.90 -0.70
CA ASN A 97 13.65 -7.21 -1.62
C ASN A 97 12.97 -6.03 -0.91
N ASP A 98 13.17 -4.81 -1.43
CA ASP A 98 12.55 -3.58 -0.89
C ASP A 98 11.01 -3.60 -0.96
N HIS A 99 10.44 -4.40 -1.86
CA HIS A 99 9.00 -4.42 -2.10
C HIS A 99 8.51 -5.82 -2.53
N TYR A 100 8.23 -6.73 -1.58
CA TYR A 100 7.55 -7.99 -1.95
C TYR A 100 6.06 -7.74 -2.14
N TYR A 101 5.70 -7.39 -3.37
CA TYR A 101 4.40 -7.65 -3.97
C TYR A 101 4.29 -9.16 -4.19
N HIS A 102 3.82 -9.91 -3.21
CA HIS A 102 3.59 -11.34 -3.45
C HIS A 102 2.51 -11.48 -4.52
N ARG A 103 2.91 -11.99 -5.70
CA ARG A 103 2.10 -12.49 -6.83
C ARG A 103 0.62 -12.12 -6.73
N ALA A 104 0.19 -11.17 -7.56
CA ALA A 104 -1.18 -10.64 -7.63
C ALA A 104 -2.33 -11.69 -7.72
N ASN A 105 -2.04 -13.00 -7.84
CA ASN A 105 -3.02 -14.09 -8.00
C ASN A 105 -2.54 -15.50 -7.56
N SER A 106 -1.76 -15.70 -6.48
CA SER A 106 -1.36 -17.07 -6.05
C SER A 106 -1.24 -17.29 -4.53
N SER A 107 -1.55 -18.50 -4.06
CA SER A 107 -1.35 -18.90 -2.65
C SER A 107 0.09 -19.36 -2.36
N VAL A 108 0.52 -19.12 -1.12
CA VAL A 108 1.88 -19.34 -0.59
C VAL A 108 2.14 -20.83 -0.36
N ALA A 109 2.27 -21.61 -1.43
CA ALA A 109 2.52 -23.05 -1.31
C ALA A 109 3.98 -23.47 -1.60
N ASN A 110 4.91 -22.57 -1.95
CA ASN A 110 6.24 -23.05 -2.37
C ASN A 110 7.39 -22.05 -2.19
N LEU A 111 7.77 -21.78 -0.94
CA LEU A 111 9.12 -21.31 -0.58
C LEU A 111 9.56 -22.15 0.62
N SER A 112 10.38 -23.16 0.37
CA SER A 112 10.82 -24.07 1.42
C SER A 112 11.70 -23.36 2.45
N ASP A 113 11.48 -23.74 3.69
CA ASP A 113 12.22 -23.51 4.94
C ASP A 113 13.76 -23.59 4.90
N THR A 114 14.39 -23.82 3.75
CA THR A 114 15.84 -24.02 3.63
C THR A 114 16.62 -22.70 3.48
N LEU A 115 15.95 -21.58 3.15
CA LEU A 115 16.58 -20.28 2.84
C LEU A 115 16.26 -19.15 3.82
N GLY A 116 15.71 -19.42 5.01
CA GLY A 116 15.38 -18.37 5.98
C GLY A 116 14.29 -17.38 5.52
N ASN A 117 13.64 -17.65 4.39
CA ASN A 117 12.45 -16.94 3.94
C ASN A 117 11.26 -17.47 4.74
N ASN A 118 10.88 -16.72 5.76
CA ASN A 118 9.69 -17.05 6.52
C ASN A 118 8.45 -16.72 5.70
N GLY A 119 7.84 -17.75 5.11
CA GLY A 119 6.63 -17.69 4.30
C GLY A 119 5.38 -17.26 5.07
N GLY A 120 5.37 -16.03 5.59
CA GLY A 120 4.19 -15.38 6.18
C GLY A 120 3.66 -14.27 5.27
N SER A 121 2.35 -14.29 5.00
CA SER A 121 1.65 -13.14 4.39
C SER A 121 1.36 -12.08 5.45
N ILE A 122 1.65 -10.80 5.14
CA ILE A 122 1.26 -9.64 5.95
C ILE A 122 -0.10 -9.17 5.47
N ASN A 123 -1.16 -9.62 6.15
CA ASN A 123 -2.54 -9.32 5.80
C ASN A 123 -3.27 -8.70 6.98
N ASN A 124 -4.15 -7.74 6.70
CA ASN A 124 -4.96 -6.99 7.65
C ASN A 124 -4.15 -6.18 8.67
N VAL A 125 -3.03 -5.57 8.24
CA VAL A 125 -2.30 -4.61 9.07
C VAL A 125 -3.09 -3.32 9.14
N VAL A 126 -3.21 -2.78 10.35
CA VAL A 126 -3.79 -1.46 10.59
C VAL A 126 -2.66 -0.49 10.93
N VAL A 127 -2.47 0.53 10.11
CA VAL A 127 -1.61 1.67 10.45
C VAL A 127 -2.51 2.86 10.74
N ASN A 128 -2.45 3.36 11.96
CA ASN A 128 -3.18 4.54 12.40
C ASN A 128 -2.20 5.69 12.67
N ALA A 129 -2.12 6.63 11.72
CA ALA A 129 -1.28 7.82 11.81
C ALA A 129 -2.05 9.10 12.15
N SER A 130 -3.30 9.00 12.57
CA SER A 130 -4.14 10.16 12.90
C SER A 130 -3.58 11.04 14.03
N GLY A 131 -2.65 10.52 14.83
CA GLY A 131 -1.91 11.27 15.85
C GLY A 131 -0.68 12.03 15.35
N VAL A 132 -0.31 11.87 14.07
CA VAL A 132 0.78 12.62 13.42
C VAL A 132 0.18 13.90 12.84
N THR A 133 0.77 15.05 13.20
CA THR A 133 0.25 16.36 12.79
C THR A 133 1.32 17.29 12.24
N THR A 134 2.57 16.81 12.16
CA THR A 134 3.73 17.61 11.75
C THR A 134 3.92 17.66 10.24
N ASN A 135 3.66 16.54 9.56
CA ASN A 135 3.85 16.37 8.12
C ASN A 135 2.87 15.33 7.57
N GLY A 136 2.68 15.36 6.25
CA GLY A 136 1.99 14.29 5.56
C GLY A 136 2.92 13.11 5.31
N LEU A 137 2.33 11.95 5.08
CA LEU A 137 3.00 10.67 4.92
C LEU A 137 2.63 10.01 3.61
N ARG A 138 3.55 9.19 3.11
CA ARG A 138 3.29 8.23 2.04
C ARG A 138 3.07 6.85 2.64
N PHE A 139 1.88 6.30 2.45
CA PHE A 139 1.52 4.95 2.82
C PHE A 139 1.63 4.02 1.62
N GLU A 140 2.33 2.92 1.80
CA GLU A 140 2.49 1.90 0.77
C GLU A 140 2.10 0.53 1.32
N GLY A 141 1.10 -0.09 0.70
CA GLY A 141 0.64 -1.43 1.02
C GLY A 141 1.38 -2.52 0.24
N ASN A 142 0.86 -3.74 0.37
CA ASN A 142 1.26 -4.90 -0.43
C ASN A 142 0.03 -5.48 -1.14
N ALA A 143 0.17 -6.63 -1.79
CA ALA A 143 -0.92 -7.25 -2.54
C ALA A 143 -2.08 -7.81 -1.68
N ASN A 144 -2.02 -7.70 -0.34
CA ASN A 144 -3.07 -8.12 0.59
C ASN A 144 -3.77 -6.91 1.21
N THR A 145 -4.95 -7.14 1.77
CA THR A 145 -5.77 -6.12 2.44
C THR A 145 -5.06 -5.48 3.63
N GLN A 146 -5.05 -4.15 3.67
CA GLN A 146 -4.58 -3.33 4.77
C GLN A 146 -5.64 -2.31 5.20
N THR A 147 -5.42 -1.68 6.35
CA THR A 147 -6.15 -0.49 6.78
C THR A 147 -5.17 0.62 7.07
N PHE A 148 -5.25 1.70 6.31
CA PHE A 148 -4.46 2.91 6.54
C PHE A 148 -5.36 4.06 6.97
N ILE A 149 -4.99 4.69 8.08
CA ILE A 149 -5.59 5.92 8.56
C ILE A 149 -4.49 6.97 8.54
N GLY A 150 -4.65 7.96 7.67
CA GLY A 150 -3.73 9.06 7.46
C GLY A 150 -3.65 10.04 8.62
N THR A 151 -2.96 11.12 8.33
CA THR A 151 -2.62 12.22 9.22
C THR A 151 -3.66 13.35 9.11
N THR A 152 -3.25 14.54 9.55
CA THR A 152 -4.02 15.78 9.34
C THR A 152 -3.41 16.68 8.27
N LYS A 153 -2.51 16.12 7.46
CA LYS A 153 -1.74 16.77 6.39
C LYS A 153 -1.94 16.01 5.09
N ALA A 154 -1.46 16.58 3.99
CA ALA A 154 -1.58 15.98 2.66
C ALA A 154 -0.79 14.67 2.58
N ASP A 155 -1.51 13.56 2.51
CA ASP A 155 -0.97 12.21 2.46
C ASP A 155 -1.05 11.61 1.05
N VAL A 156 -0.29 10.54 0.85
CA VAL A 156 -0.32 9.75 -0.39
C VAL A 156 -0.51 8.28 -0.04
N PHE A 157 -1.54 7.66 -0.58
CA PHE A 157 -1.86 6.25 -0.37
C PHE A 157 -1.61 5.46 -1.65
N VAL A 158 -0.83 4.40 -1.55
CA VAL A 158 -0.60 3.44 -2.63
C VAL A 158 -0.89 2.04 -2.07
N GLY A 159 -2.12 1.55 -2.31
CA GLY A 159 -2.58 0.28 -1.75
C GLY A 159 -1.83 -0.94 -2.26
N ASN A 160 -1.38 -0.89 -3.53
CA ASN A 160 -0.54 -1.92 -4.16
C ASN A 160 -1.22 -3.30 -4.37
N GLY A 161 -2.54 -3.37 -4.18
CA GLY A 161 -3.38 -4.55 -4.42
C GLY A 161 -4.30 -4.79 -3.24
N GLY A 162 -4.92 -5.97 -3.19
CA GLY A 162 -5.84 -6.30 -2.09
C GLY A 162 -7.12 -5.45 -2.09
N ASN A 163 -7.95 -5.62 -1.08
CA ASN A 163 -9.09 -4.73 -0.86
C ASN A 163 -8.78 -3.90 0.38
N ASP A 164 -8.14 -2.75 0.21
CA ASP A 164 -7.70 -1.93 1.32
C ASP A 164 -8.81 -1.04 1.88
N THR A 165 -8.68 -0.64 3.13
CA THR A 165 -9.49 0.44 3.72
C THR A 165 -8.60 1.65 3.97
N LEU A 166 -8.84 2.72 3.23
CA LEU A 166 -8.01 3.92 3.23
C LEU A 166 -8.83 5.09 3.78
N THR A 167 -8.29 5.77 4.79
CA THR A 167 -8.87 6.98 5.37
C THR A 167 -7.82 8.08 5.26
N GLY A 168 -8.09 9.13 4.49
CA GLY A 168 -7.14 10.22 4.26
C GLY A 168 -6.92 11.05 5.51
N GLY A 169 -8.01 11.36 6.22
CA GLY A 169 -8.01 12.32 7.30
C GLY A 169 -8.27 13.73 6.79
N ALA A 170 -7.56 14.71 7.33
CA ALA A 170 -7.59 16.06 6.80
C ALA A 170 -6.34 16.30 5.97
N GLY A 171 -6.41 17.15 4.95
CA GLY A 171 -5.28 17.32 4.05
C GLY A 171 -5.78 17.43 2.62
N ALA A 172 -4.84 17.50 1.68
CA ALA A 172 -5.12 17.32 0.26
C ALA A 172 -4.53 15.99 -0.15
N ASP A 173 -5.30 14.93 0.04
CA ASP A 173 -4.79 13.57 0.00
C ASP A 173 -4.86 12.99 -1.41
N LYS A 174 -3.94 12.08 -1.71
CA LYS A 174 -3.89 11.39 -3.00
C LYS A 174 -4.02 9.89 -2.81
N PHE A 175 -4.99 9.29 -3.49
CA PHE A 175 -5.17 7.84 -3.57
C PHE A 175 -4.70 7.39 -4.95
N VAL A 176 -3.58 6.68 -4.99
CA VAL A 176 -2.86 6.38 -6.23
C VAL A 176 -3.16 4.95 -6.68
N PHE A 177 -3.58 4.82 -7.94
CA PHE A 177 -3.82 3.55 -8.61
C PHE A 177 -3.00 3.50 -9.90
N GLY A 178 -2.33 2.39 -10.16
CA GLY A 178 -1.45 2.19 -11.30
C GLY A 178 -0.89 0.78 -11.30
N LYS A 179 0.02 0.46 -12.21
CA LYS A 179 0.67 -0.86 -12.13
C LYS A 179 1.53 -0.98 -10.89
N VAL A 180 1.65 -2.22 -10.41
CA VAL A 180 2.64 -2.59 -9.42
C VAL A 180 3.77 -3.36 -10.08
N TYR A 181 4.95 -3.22 -9.50
CA TYR A 181 6.20 -3.71 -10.05
C TYR A 181 6.86 -4.64 -9.04
N GLU A 182 6.94 -5.93 -9.37
CA GLU A 182 7.66 -6.92 -8.57
C GLU A 182 9.05 -7.13 -9.16
N GLN A 183 10.10 -6.95 -8.36
CA GLN A 183 11.42 -7.43 -8.74
C GLN A 183 11.51 -8.93 -8.45
N ILE A 184 11.53 -9.73 -9.51
CA ILE A 184 11.71 -11.18 -9.43
C ILE A 184 13.20 -11.48 -9.44
N VAL A 185 13.68 -12.17 -8.41
CA VAL A 185 15.04 -12.69 -8.36
C VAL A 185 15.08 -14.11 -8.93
N THR A 186 15.97 -14.38 -9.88
CA THR A 186 16.21 -15.73 -10.41
C THR A 186 17.68 -16.11 -10.29
N GLY A 187 17.94 -17.32 -9.78
CA GLY A 187 19.28 -17.81 -9.44
C GLY A 187 19.23 -18.60 -8.13
N ALA A 188 20.08 -19.63 -7.99
CA ALA A 188 20.26 -20.30 -6.71
C ALA A 188 21.14 -19.46 -5.78
N ALA A 189 20.97 -19.56 -4.46
CA ALA A 189 21.64 -18.70 -3.47
C ALA A 189 23.17 -18.69 -3.58
N ASP A 190 23.76 -19.73 -4.17
CA ASP A 190 25.20 -19.91 -4.41
C ASP A 190 25.64 -19.54 -5.84
N THR A 191 24.75 -18.96 -6.64
CA THR A 191 25.00 -18.51 -8.01
C THR A 191 24.65 -17.04 -8.17
N GLU A 192 25.10 -16.44 -9.28
CA GLU A 192 24.75 -15.06 -9.63
C GLU A 192 23.23 -14.90 -9.69
N GLN A 193 22.71 -14.00 -8.86
CA GLN A 193 21.30 -13.64 -8.84
C GLN A 193 21.02 -12.63 -9.95
N THR A 194 19.96 -12.87 -10.71
CA THR A 194 19.47 -11.92 -11.71
C THR A 194 18.15 -11.35 -11.26
N TYR A 195 17.91 -10.08 -11.57
CA TYR A 195 16.75 -9.34 -11.10
C TYR A 195 15.94 -8.86 -12.31
N THR A 196 14.66 -9.21 -12.37
CA THR A 196 13.75 -8.80 -13.44
C THR A 196 12.54 -8.11 -12.86
N ASN A 197 12.26 -6.89 -13.33
CA ASN A 197 11.05 -6.19 -12.90
C ASN A 197 9.85 -6.65 -13.75
N THR A 198 8.79 -7.13 -13.09
CA THR A 198 7.55 -7.57 -13.74
C THR A 198 6.40 -6.68 -13.30
N ALA A 199 5.69 -6.12 -14.28
CA ALA A 199 4.57 -5.24 -14.02
C ALA A 199 3.24 -6.01 -13.99
N PHE A 200 2.40 -5.73 -13.00
CA PHE A 200 1.07 -6.32 -12.86
C PHE A 200 0.00 -5.23 -12.84
N ASN A 201 -1.14 -5.51 -13.46
CA ASN A 201 -2.33 -4.71 -13.24
C ASN A 201 -2.84 -4.98 -11.83
N LEU A 202 -3.19 -3.92 -11.10
CA LEU A 202 -3.82 -4.07 -9.80
C LEU A 202 -5.15 -4.81 -9.92
N SER A 203 -5.32 -5.83 -9.08
CA SER A 203 -6.59 -6.45 -8.74
C SER A 203 -6.91 -6.06 -7.30
N GLY A 204 -8.18 -5.81 -7.02
CA GLY A 204 -8.57 -5.24 -5.73
C GLY A 204 -9.56 -4.11 -5.89
N LYS A 205 -10.35 -3.88 -4.85
CA LYS A 205 -11.28 -2.76 -4.77
C LYS A 205 -11.15 -2.13 -3.40
N ASP A 206 -10.43 -1.03 -3.37
CA ASP A 206 -10.21 -0.29 -2.13
C ASP A 206 -11.48 0.42 -1.68
N THR A 207 -11.59 0.64 -0.38
CA THR A 207 -12.63 1.47 0.22
C THR A 207 -11.98 2.72 0.77
N ILE A 208 -12.23 3.85 0.13
CA ILE A 208 -11.84 5.16 0.61
C ILE A 208 -12.99 5.70 1.47
N THR A 209 -12.73 5.96 2.74
CA THR A 209 -13.79 6.15 3.74
C THR A 209 -14.28 7.60 3.85
N ASP A 210 -13.45 8.58 3.47
CA ASP A 210 -13.65 10.00 3.77
C ASP A 210 -13.29 10.96 2.62
N PHE A 211 -13.19 10.46 1.38
CA PHE A 211 -12.78 11.25 0.22
C PHE A 211 -13.51 12.61 0.11
N ALA A 212 -12.74 13.70 0.24
CA ALA A 212 -13.21 15.08 0.23
C ALA A 212 -13.01 15.73 -1.14
N ARG A 213 -14.08 15.73 -1.95
CA ARG A 213 -14.08 16.36 -3.28
C ARG A 213 -13.55 17.79 -3.26
N GLY A 214 -12.89 18.17 -4.35
CA GLY A 214 -12.26 19.49 -4.49
C GLY A 214 -10.94 19.65 -3.71
N THR A 215 -10.67 18.77 -2.75
CA THR A 215 -9.44 18.77 -1.96
C THR A 215 -8.60 17.54 -2.30
N ASP A 216 -9.16 16.35 -2.08
CA ASP A 216 -8.51 15.08 -2.37
C ASP A 216 -8.54 14.74 -3.86
N LYS A 217 -7.64 13.83 -4.24
CA LYS A 217 -7.47 13.37 -5.63
C LYS A 217 -7.38 11.86 -5.72
N ILE A 218 -8.10 11.30 -6.68
CA ILE A 218 -7.80 9.97 -7.22
C ILE A 218 -6.72 10.16 -8.29
N GLN A 219 -5.54 9.58 -8.07
CA GLN A 219 -4.46 9.63 -9.04
C GLN A 219 -4.40 8.31 -9.80
N LEU A 220 -4.55 8.38 -11.13
CA LEU A 220 -4.51 7.22 -12.02
C LEU A 220 -3.23 7.27 -12.86
N LEU A 221 -2.41 6.24 -12.78
CA LEU A 221 -1.17 6.14 -13.55
C LEU A 221 -1.43 5.56 -14.95
N VAL A 222 -0.89 6.20 -15.98
CA VAL A 222 -1.14 5.83 -17.39
C VAL A 222 -0.56 4.47 -17.78
N ASP A 223 0.33 3.90 -16.95
CA ASP A 223 0.88 2.56 -17.14
C ASP A 223 -0.20 1.45 -17.09
N GLN A 224 -1.28 1.68 -16.34
CA GLN A 224 -2.48 0.84 -16.26
C GLN A 224 -3.66 1.48 -17.01
N TYR A 225 -3.87 2.79 -16.86
CA TYR A 225 -5.05 3.50 -17.37
C TYR A 225 -4.81 4.16 -18.74
N THR A 226 -4.34 3.37 -19.70
CA THR A 226 -3.81 3.84 -20.99
C THR A 226 -4.77 4.68 -21.84
N SER A 227 -6.10 4.45 -21.76
CA SER A 227 -7.10 5.25 -22.50
C SER A 227 -7.18 6.70 -22.02
N LEU A 228 -6.58 7.02 -20.88
CA LEU A 228 -6.50 8.37 -20.30
C LEU A 228 -5.15 9.07 -20.54
N THR A 229 -4.25 8.52 -21.37
CA THR A 229 -2.91 9.10 -21.61
C THR A 229 -2.94 10.57 -22.08
N GLY A 230 -4.00 10.99 -22.77
CA GLY A 230 -4.21 12.39 -23.20
C GLY A 230 -4.70 13.33 -22.08
N GLY A 231 -4.79 12.85 -20.84
CA GLY A 231 -5.44 13.53 -19.73
C GLY A 231 -6.91 13.13 -19.58
N ILE A 232 -7.57 13.74 -18.60
CA ILE A 232 -8.98 13.49 -18.28
C ILE A 232 -9.80 14.76 -18.43
N THR A 233 -10.97 14.64 -19.06
CA THR A 233 -11.95 15.72 -19.18
C THR A 233 -13.31 15.28 -18.64
N SER A 234 -14.25 16.21 -18.50
CA SER A 234 -15.63 15.87 -18.11
C SER A 234 -16.32 14.94 -19.10
N ALA A 235 -15.90 14.92 -20.37
CA ALA A 235 -16.42 13.99 -21.37
C ALA A 235 -15.92 12.56 -21.15
N ASN A 236 -14.90 12.35 -20.32
CA ASN A 236 -14.39 11.01 -20.02
C ASN A 236 -14.93 10.41 -18.72
N VAL A 237 -15.74 11.17 -17.99
CA VAL A 237 -16.26 10.78 -16.68
C VAL A 237 -17.77 10.67 -16.75
N ARG A 238 -18.26 9.45 -16.57
CA ARG A 238 -19.68 9.19 -16.49
C ARG A 238 -20.13 9.00 -15.05
N VAL A 239 -21.15 9.75 -14.66
CA VAL A 239 -21.81 9.60 -13.36
C VAL A 239 -23.26 9.17 -13.57
N ASN A 240 -23.63 7.99 -13.06
CA ASN A 240 -25.01 7.49 -13.08
C ASN A 240 -25.23 6.43 -11.98
N ASN A 241 -26.44 5.89 -11.84
CA ASN A 241 -26.78 4.95 -10.77
C ASN A 241 -26.46 3.49 -11.09
N THR A 242 -25.96 3.19 -12.29
CA THR A 242 -25.62 1.85 -12.79
C THR A 242 -24.11 1.63 -12.94
N GLY A 243 -23.33 2.70 -13.02
CA GLY A 243 -21.91 2.69 -13.37
C GLY A 243 -21.67 2.14 -14.77
N THR A 244 -22.50 2.49 -15.76
CA THR A 244 -22.37 2.01 -17.15
C THR A 244 -22.01 3.17 -18.09
N ALA A 245 -21.15 2.91 -19.07
CA ALA A 245 -20.86 3.85 -20.16
C ALA A 245 -22.11 4.10 -21.02
N GLN A 246 -22.14 5.25 -21.71
CA GLN A 246 -23.20 5.60 -22.66
C GLN A 246 -22.65 6.02 -24.03
N ASP A 247 -21.51 6.69 -24.09
CA ASP A 247 -20.86 7.08 -25.35
C ASP A 247 -19.51 6.41 -25.51
N ALA A 248 -18.72 6.79 -26.52
CA ALA A 248 -17.51 6.05 -26.91
C ALA A 248 -16.29 6.36 -26.05
N ASN A 249 -16.40 7.28 -25.09
CA ASN A 249 -15.25 7.85 -24.39
C ASN A 249 -15.47 8.00 -22.88
N ASP A 250 -16.50 7.36 -22.33
CA ASP A 250 -16.82 7.26 -20.91
C ASP A 250 -15.84 6.30 -20.18
N TYR A 251 -14.54 6.66 -20.13
CA TYR A 251 -13.49 5.79 -19.57
C TYR A 251 -13.54 5.63 -18.05
N LEU A 252 -14.04 6.62 -17.30
CA LEU A 252 -14.29 6.50 -15.86
C LEU A 252 -15.78 6.50 -15.57
N LEU A 253 -16.23 5.49 -14.84
CA LEU A 253 -17.63 5.28 -14.50
C LEU A 253 -17.78 5.38 -12.98
N TYR A 254 -18.58 6.34 -12.51
CA TYR A 254 -18.92 6.47 -11.11
C TYR A 254 -20.39 6.08 -10.88
N ASN A 255 -20.58 4.99 -10.13
CA ASN A 255 -21.90 4.52 -9.73
C ASN A 255 -22.37 5.25 -8.46
N THR A 256 -23.38 6.10 -8.57
CA THR A 256 -23.91 6.88 -7.44
C THR A 256 -24.70 6.06 -6.41
N THR A 257 -25.10 4.83 -6.73
CA THR A 257 -25.77 3.90 -5.81
C THR A 257 -24.76 3.15 -4.96
N THR A 258 -23.78 2.51 -5.60
CA THR A 258 -22.76 1.67 -4.90
C THR A 258 -21.53 2.46 -4.47
N LYS A 259 -21.40 3.71 -4.93
CA LYS A 259 -20.25 4.59 -4.75
C LYS A 259 -18.97 4.08 -5.37
N THR A 260 -19.06 3.13 -6.29
CA THR A 260 -17.94 2.51 -6.96
C THR A 260 -17.46 3.38 -8.12
N LEU A 261 -16.16 3.66 -8.14
CA LEU A 261 -15.43 4.18 -9.30
C LEU A 261 -14.84 2.99 -10.06
N SER A 262 -15.11 2.91 -11.36
CA SER A 262 -14.61 1.87 -12.24
C SER A 262 -13.95 2.49 -13.48
N TYR A 263 -13.00 1.77 -14.07
CA TYR A 263 -12.38 2.10 -15.35
C TYR A 263 -12.92 1.19 -16.45
N ASP A 264 -13.42 1.79 -17.52
CA ASP A 264 -13.82 1.09 -18.73
C ASP A 264 -12.82 1.38 -19.85
N ALA A 265 -12.02 0.38 -20.22
CA ALA A 265 -10.90 0.59 -21.12
C ALA A 265 -11.33 0.95 -22.54
N ASP A 266 -12.48 0.44 -23.01
CA ASP A 266 -13.03 0.78 -24.32
C ASP A 266 -13.92 2.03 -24.30
N GLY A 267 -14.27 2.48 -23.09
CA GLY A 267 -15.06 3.67 -22.82
C GLY A 267 -16.52 3.59 -23.27
N ASN A 268 -16.97 2.47 -23.86
CA ASN A 268 -18.29 2.34 -24.48
C ASN A 268 -19.15 1.23 -23.87
N GLY A 269 -18.62 0.50 -22.90
CA GLY A 269 -19.32 -0.52 -22.14
C GLY A 269 -19.48 -1.87 -22.83
N ALA A 270 -18.82 -2.08 -23.98
CA ALA A 270 -18.81 -3.39 -24.64
C ALA A 270 -17.90 -4.38 -23.89
N GLY A 271 -16.79 -3.88 -23.35
CA GLY A 271 -15.84 -4.58 -22.52
C GLY A 271 -16.24 -4.61 -21.04
N ALA A 272 -15.62 -5.52 -20.29
CA ALA A 272 -15.76 -5.53 -18.84
C ALA A 272 -14.94 -4.36 -18.25
N LYS A 273 -15.63 -3.47 -17.53
CA LYS A 273 -14.99 -2.47 -16.69
C LYS A 273 -14.27 -3.15 -15.50
N VAL A 274 -13.27 -2.45 -14.96
CA VAL A 274 -12.54 -2.85 -13.75
C VAL A 274 -12.87 -1.88 -12.63
N ASP A 275 -13.34 -2.39 -11.49
CA ASP A 275 -13.56 -1.57 -10.30
C ASP A 275 -12.22 -1.12 -9.72
N ILE A 276 -12.13 0.15 -9.33
CA ILE A 276 -10.93 0.76 -8.74
C ILE A 276 -11.12 0.90 -7.22
N ALA A 277 -12.17 1.63 -6.82
CA ALA A 277 -12.41 1.96 -5.43
C ALA A 277 -13.89 2.21 -5.15
N ILE A 278 -14.28 2.10 -3.88
CA ILE A 278 -15.54 2.59 -3.32
C ILE A 278 -15.24 3.89 -2.58
N LEU A 279 -15.94 4.98 -2.95
CA LEU A 279 -15.81 6.29 -2.32
C LEU A 279 -16.96 6.51 -1.34
N THR A 280 -16.78 6.11 -0.08
CA THR A 280 -17.84 6.12 0.93
C THR A 280 -18.41 7.53 1.12
N GLY A 281 -19.73 7.65 1.14
CA GLY A 281 -20.41 8.93 1.38
C GLY A 281 -20.34 9.95 0.23
N VAL A 282 -19.59 9.68 -0.83
CA VAL A 282 -19.47 10.58 -1.99
C VAL A 282 -20.74 10.48 -2.85
N ASN A 283 -21.44 11.60 -3.06
CA ASN A 283 -22.71 11.62 -3.81
C ASN A 283 -22.60 12.16 -5.23
N THR A 284 -21.51 12.85 -5.51
CA THR A 284 -21.21 13.47 -6.81
C THR A 284 -19.75 13.16 -7.12
N PHE A 285 -19.36 13.15 -8.40
CA PHE A 285 -17.98 12.93 -8.80
C PHE A 285 -17.71 13.70 -10.09
N ALA A 286 -16.48 14.16 -10.32
CA ALA A 286 -16.14 14.88 -11.53
C ALA A 286 -14.68 14.64 -11.93
N ALA A 287 -14.35 14.96 -13.18
CA ALA A 287 -12.97 14.90 -13.68
C ALA A 287 -11.99 15.74 -12.84
N SER A 288 -12.46 16.82 -12.20
CA SER A 288 -11.64 17.64 -11.30
C SER A 288 -11.18 16.90 -10.04
N ASP A 289 -11.82 15.79 -9.67
CA ASP A 289 -11.45 14.95 -8.53
C ASP A 289 -10.34 13.94 -8.89
N VAL A 290 -9.90 13.93 -10.16
CA VAL A 290 -8.94 12.97 -10.71
C VAL A 290 -7.70 13.68 -11.23
N ILE A 291 -6.54 13.05 -11.02
CA ILE A 291 -5.28 13.38 -11.70
C ILE A 291 -4.89 12.16 -12.53
N VAL A 292 -4.43 12.38 -13.76
CA VAL A 292 -3.81 11.35 -14.58
C VAL A 292 -2.32 11.68 -14.72
N ALA A 293 -1.45 10.71 -14.47
CA ALA A 293 -0.01 10.89 -14.40
C ALA A 293 0.75 9.79 -15.13
#